data_AF-A0ABD5CF37-F1
#
_entry.id   AF-A0ABD5CF37-F1
#
_cell.length_a   1.000
_cell.length_b   1.000
_cell.length_c   1.000
_cell.angle_alpha   90.00
_cell.angle_beta   90.00
_cell.angle_gamma   90.00
#
_symmetry.space_group_name_H-M   'P 1'
#
loop_
_entity.id
_entity.type
_entity.pdbx_description
1 polymer ?
#
loop_
_entity_poly.entity_id
_entity_poly.type
_entity_poly.pdbx_seq_one_letter_code
_entity_poly.pdbx_strand_id
1 'polypeptide(L)'
;MRIARLAVSAVITLCLTACGYNTIQARDEQVKASWSEALNQYQRRADLVPNLVNTVKGYANQERSVLTSVTEARARVGSVQATTELLNDPEAFARFESAQTQLSSSLARLLVVSENYPN
;
A
#
# COMPACT_ATOMS: atom_id res chain seq x y z
N MET A 1 -39.89 -41.18 20.41
CA MET A 1 -39.93 -40.13 19.35
C MET A 1 -39.46 -38.74 19.82
N ARG A 2 -39.85 -38.23 21.01
CA ARG A 2 -39.42 -36.88 21.47
C ARG A 2 -37.90 -36.73 21.65
N ILE A 3 -37.25 -37.73 22.26
CA ILE A 3 -35.80 -37.73 22.50
C ILE A 3 -35.01 -37.75 21.17
N ALA A 4 -35.46 -38.53 20.18
CA ALA A 4 -34.85 -38.58 18.86
C ALA A 4 -34.94 -37.23 18.13
N ARG A 5 -36.08 -36.51 18.25
CA ARG A 5 -36.23 -35.17 17.67
C ARG A 5 -35.30 -34.14 18.30
N LEU A 6 -35.14 -34.20 19.63
CA LEU A 6 -34.22 -33.32 20.38
C LEU A 6 -32.75 -33.59 20.02
N ALA A 7 -32.37 -34.87 19.88
CA ALA A 7 -31.04 -35.25 19.44
C ALA A 7 -30.74 -34.76 18.01
N VAL A 8 -31.70 -34.92 17.09
CA VAL A 8 -31.56 -34.43 15.71
C VAL A 8 -31.45 -32.89 15.67
N SER A 9 -32.26 -32.16 16.44
CA SER A 9 -32.13 -30.70 16.50
C SER A 9 -30.78 -30.24 17.07
N ALA A 10 -30.25 -30.94 18.08
CA ALA A 10 -28.95 -30.60 18.66
C ALA A 10 -27.80 -30.82 17.67
N VAL A 11 -27.85 -31.92 16.90
CA VAL A 11 -26.86 -32.21 15.85
C VAL A 11 -26.92 -31.17 14.73
N ILE A 12 -28.12 -30.76 14.29
CA ILE A 12 -28.28 -29.73 13.25
C ILE A 12 -27.70 -28.39 13.72
N THR A 13 -27.95 -27.97 14.96
CA THR A 13 -27.39 -26.72 15.51
C THR A 13 -25.87 -26.77 15.63
N LEU A 14 -25.29 -27.94 15.96
CA LEU A 14 -23.85 -28.13 16.02
C LEU A 14 -23.19 -28.09 14.63
N CYS A 15 -23.88 -28.58 13.58
CA CYS A 15 -23.37 -28.53 12.21
C CYS A 15 -23.36 -27.10 11.63
N LEU A 16 -24.21 -26.20 12.11
CA LEU A 16 -24.29 -24.81 11.64
C LEU A 16 -23.12 -23.93 12.08
N THR A 17 -22.43 -24.26 13.18
CA THR A 17 -21.30 -23.45 13.69
C THR A 17 -19.99 -23.68 12.92
N ALA A 18 -19.93 -24.71 12.07
CA ALA A 18 -18.72 -25.07 11.31
C ALA A 18 -18.60 -24.39 9.93
N CYS A 19 -19.64 -23.68 9.47
CA CYS A 19 -19.69 -23.14 8.11
C CYS A 19 -19.11 -21.72 8.03
N GLY A 20 -17.78 -21.59 8.10
CA GLY A 20 -17.08 -20.52 7.40
C GLY A 20 -16.76 -19.21 8.13
N TYR A 21 -17.24 -18.99 9.36
CA TYR A 21 -16.87 -17.78 10.12
C TYR A 21 -15.34 -17.64 10.29
N ASN A 22 -14.68 -18.72 10.72
CA ASN A 22 -13.22 -18.76 10.85
C ASN A 22 -12.51 -18.59 9.50
N THR A 23 -13.12 -19.05 8.40
CA THR A 23 -12.53 -18.86 7.07
C THR A 23 -12.61 -17.40 6.62
N ILE A 24 -13.74 -16.72 6.86
CA ILE A 24 -13.89 -15.30 6.52
C ILE A 24 -12.91 -14.46 7.34
N GLN A 25 -12.80 -14.72 8.64
CA GLN A 25 -11.85 -14.02 9.51
C GLN A 25 -10.39 -14.30 9.10
N ALA A 26 -10.04 -15.54 8.77
CA ALA A 26 -8.70 -15.86 8.29
C ALA A 26 -8.36 -15.14 6.96
N ARG A 27 -9.34 -14.98 6.06
CA ARG A 27 -9.14 -14.23 4.81
C ARG A 27 -9.00 -12.73 5.06
N ASP A 28 -9.78 -12.16 5.96
CA ASP A 28 -9.69 -10.75 6.34
C ASP A 28 -8.29 -10.42 6.90
N GLU A 29 -7.80 -11.23 7.83
CA GLU A 29 -6.44 -11.07 8.38
C GLU A 29 -5.35 -11.27 7.32
N GLN A 30 -5.55 -12.18 6.36
CA GLN A 30 -4.63 -12.35 5.24
C GLN A 30 -4.57 -11.11 4.34
N VAL A 31 -5.71 -10.47 4.07
CA VAL A 31 -5.76 -9.21 3.30
C VAL A 31 -5.03 -8.10 4.05
N LYS A 32 -5.31 -7.90 5.34
CA LYS A 32 -4.63 -6.89 6.17
C LYS A 32 -3.11 -7.11 6.19
N ALA A 33 -2.67 -8.34 6.38
CA ALA A 33 -1.24 -8.69 6.38
C ALA A 33 -0.58 -8.38 5.02
N SER A 34 -1.22 -8.77 3.91
CA SER A 34 -0.70 -8.49 2.57
C SER A 34 -0.64 -6.98 2.26
N TRP A 35 -1.61 -6.22 2.77
CA TRP A 35 -1.65 -4.79 2.62
C TRP A 35 -0.56 -4.10 3.46
N SER A 36 -0.34 -4.53 4.69
CA SER A 36 0.79 -4.05 5.51
C SER A 36 2.14 -4.28 4.83
N GLU A 37 2.32 -5.42 4.15
CA GLU A 37 3.54 -5.66 3.38
C GLU A 37 3.67 -4.69 2.20
N ALA A 38 2.59 -4.44 1.45
CA ALA A 38 2.60 -3.43 0.39
C ALA A 38 2.94 -2.03 0.92
N LEU A 39 2.38 -1.65 2.07
CA LEU A 39 2.67 -0.38 2.75
C LEU A 39 4.14 -0.26 3.13
N ASN A 40 4.76 -1.33 3.64
CA ASN A 40 6.19 -1.35 3.95
C ASN A 40 7.05 -1.04 2.72
N GLN A 41 6.69 -1.61 1.56
CA GLN A 41 7.40 -1.35 0.31
C GLN A 41 7.23 0.10 -0.17
N TYR A 42 6.01 0.65 -0.08
CA TYR A 42 5.76 2.06 -0.42
C TYR A 42 6.49 3.03 0.52
N GLN A 43 6.52 2.72 1.81
CA GLN A 43 7.25 3.50 2.80
C GLN A 43 8.75 3.50 2.50
N ARG A 44 9.33 2.31 2.29
CA ARG A 44 10.75 2.16 1.93
C ARG A 44 11.09 2.92 0.65
N ARG A 45 10.21 2.87 -0.36
CA ARG A 45 10.38 3.66 -1.60
C ARG A 45 10.49 5.15 -1.29
N ALA A 46 9.56 5.69 -0.50
CA ALA A 46 9.56 7.11 -0.12
C ALA A 46 10.79 7.50 0.72
N ASP A 47 11.26 6.62 1.61
CA ASP A 47 12.42 6.86 2.48
C ASP A 47 13.75 6.86 1.72
N LEU A 48 13.84 6.14 0.60
CA LEU A 48 15.03 6.15 -0.26
C LEU A 48 15.11 7.38 -1.17
N VAL A 49 14.00 8.08 -1.44
CA VAL A 49 13.96 9.24 -2.35
C VAL A 49 14.96 10.33 -1.98
N PRO A 50 15.09 10.79 -0.71
CA PRO A 50 16.04 11.84 -0.37
C PRO A 50 17.49 11.44 -0.68
N ASN A 51 17.87 10.19 -0.42
CA ASN A 51 19.20 9.68 -0.74
C ASN A 51 19.44 9.66 -2.25
N LEU A 52 18.47 9.15 -3.03
CA LEU A 52 18.54 9.15 -4.49
C LEU A 52 18.67 10.58 -5.04
N VAL A 53 17.86 11.52 -4.56
CA VAL A 53 17.90 12.93 -4.96
C VAL A 53 19.25 13.56 -4.63
N ASN A 54 19.85 13.24 -3.48
CA ASN A 54 21.17 13.75 -3.11
C ASN A 54 22.29 13.17 -3.99
N THR A 55 22.21 11.88 -4.35
CA THR A 55 23.14 11.26 -5.29
C THR A 55 23.07 11.93 -6.67
N VAL A 56 21.86 12.09 -7.23
CA VAL A 56 21.68 12.74 -8.54
C VAL A 56 22.09 14.21 -8.51
N LYS A 57 21.79 14.94 -7.42
CA LYS A 57 22.27 16.31 -7.21
C LYS A 57 23.79 16.42 -7.38
N GLY A 58 24.55 15.46 -6.87
CA GLY A 58 26.02 15.47 -6.94
C GLY A 58 26.57 15.77 -8.34
N TYR A 59 25.93 15.25 -9.40
CA TYR A 59 26.36 15.41 -10.78
C TYR A 59 25.40 16.21 -11.68
N ALA A 60 24.13 16.37 -11.28
CA ALA A 60 23.07 17.04 -12.05
C ALA A 60 22.45 18.25 -11.31
N ASN A 61 23.24 19.02 -10.55
CA ASN A 61 22.78 20.16 -9.74
C ASN A 61 21.98 21.24 -10.51
N GLN A 62 22.18 21.33 -11.84
CA GLN A 62 21.50 22.25 -12.73
C GLN A 62 20.04 21.86 -13.02
N GLU A 63 19.65 20.60 -12.79
CA GLU A 63 18.31 20.05 -12.98
C GLU A 63 17.36 20.34 -11.80
N ARG A 64 17.38 21.58 -11.31
CA ARG A 64 16.63 22.00 -10.11
C ARG A 64 15.14 21.72 -10.22
N SER A 65 14.54 21.97 -11.39
CA SER A 65 13.11 21.75 -11.61
C SER A 65 12.73 20.28 -11.41
N VAL A 66 13.51 19.36 -11.96
CA VAL A 66 13.27 17.91 -11.83
C VAL A 66 13.47 17.47 -10.38
N LEU A 67 14.57 17.88 -9.74
CA LEU A 67 14.88 17.51 -8.36
C LEU A 67 13.83 18.04 -7.35
N THR A 68 13.32 19.26 -7.56
CA THR A 68 12.21 19.82 -6.78
C THR A 68 10.94 19.02 -7.01
N SER A 69 10.60 18.69 -8.27
CA SER A 69 9.39 17.91 -8.59
C SER A 69 9.37 16.53 -7.93
N VAL A 70 10.52 15.87 -7.78
CA VAL A 70 10.65 14.59 -7.07
C VAL A 70 10.46 14.79 -5.57
N THR A 71 11.05 15.84 -5.00
CA THR A 71 10.92 16.18 -3.58
C THR A 71 9.47 16.50 -3.21
N GLU A 72 8.78 17.28 -4.04
CA GLU A 72 7.36 17.60 -3.86
C GLU A 72 6.48 16.36 -4.02
N ALA A 73 6.73 15.51 -5.01
CA ALA A 73 5.98 14.27 -5.18
C ALA A 73 6.14 13.32 -3.98
N ARG A 74 7.35 13.24 -3.40
CA ARG A 74 7.59 12.51 -2.15
C ARG A 74 6.78 13.10 -1.00
N ALA A 75 6.76 14.43 -0.86
CA ALA A 75 6.01 15.10 0.19
C ALA A 75 4.50 14.81 0.09
N ARG A 76 3.95 14.73 -1.13
CA ARG A 76 2.56 14.33 -1.36
C ARG A 76 2.28 12.91 -0.91
N VAL A 77 3.18 11.95 -1.18
CA VAL A 77 3.04 10.57 -0.67
C VAL A 77 2.98 10.56 0.85
N GLY A 78 3.84 11.32 1.53
CA GLY A 78 3.84 11.42 2.99
C GLY A 78 2.61 12.11 3.60
N SER A 79 1.84 12.85 2.81
CA SER A 79 0.61 13.51 3.26
C SER A 79 -0.61 12.60 3.32
N VAL A 80 -0.56 11.43 2.66
CA VAL A 80 -1.65 10.45 2.68
C VAL A 80 -1.36 9.41 3.75
N GLN A 81 -2.28 9.27 4.70
CA GLN A 81 -2.15 8.32 5.80
C GLN A 81 -2.42 6.91 5.28
N ALA A 82 -1.35 6.15 5.08
CA ALA A 82 -1.40 4.84 4.45
C ALA A 82 -1.62 3.75 5.51
N THR A 83 -2.82 3.73 6.11
CA THR A 83 -3.20 2.75 7.14
C THR A 83 -3.96 1.57 6.53
N THR A 84 -4.24 0.55 7.33
CA THR A 84 -5.02 -0.61 6.88
C THR A 84 -6.48 -0.27 6.61
N GLU A 85 -7.00 0.74 7.31
CA GLU A 85 -8.37 1.24 7.16
C GLU A 85 -8.58 1.96 5.83
N LEU A 86 -7.51 2.39 5.15
CA LEU A 86 -7.55 3.01 3.82
C LEU A 86 -8.29 2.13 2.80
N LEU A 87 -8.22 0.80 2.93
CA LEU A 87 -8.92 -0.14 2.04
C LEU A 87 -10.45 -0.02 2.09
N ASN A 88 -11.00 0.54 3.16
CA ASN A 88 -12.44 0.73 3.34
C ASN A 88 -12.92 2.10 2.85
N ASP A 89 -12.03 2.97 2.40
CA ASP A 89 -12.34 4.30 1.89
C ASP A 89 -11.85 4.44 0.44
N PRO A 90 -12.75 4.27 -0.55
CA PRO A 90 -12.37 4.37 -1.96
C PRO A 90 -11.79 5.73 -2.35
N GLU A 91 -12.23 6.82 -1.72
CA GLU A 91 -11.75 8.15 -2.06
C GLU A 91 -10.34 8.38 -1.50
N ALA A 92 -10.11 7.98 -0.25
CA ALA A 92 -8.77 8.01 0.34
C ALA A 92 -7.80 7.09 -0.41
N PHE A 93 -8.26 5.90 -0.81
CA PHE A 93 -7.47 4.97 -1.61
C PHE A 93 -7.09 5.55 -2.97
N ALA A 94 -8.03 6.21 -3.68
CA ALA A 94 -7.74 6.89 -4.94
C ALA A 94 -6.71 8.02 -4.78
N ARG A 95 -6.77 8.78 -3.68
CA ARG A 95 -5.77 9.82 -3.37
C ARG A 95 -4.39 9.21 -3.10
N PHE A 96 -4.33 8.10 -2.36
CA PHE A 96 -3.10 7.34 -2.13
C PHE A 96 -2.50 6.89 -3.46
N GLU A 97 -3.28 6.24 -4.32
CA GLU A 97 -2.82 5.75 -5.63
C GLU A 97 -2.32 6.89 -6.53
N SER A 98 -3.05 8.00 -6.56
CA SER A 98 -2.66 9.20 -7.31
C SER A 98 -1.32 9.76 -6.83
N ALA A 99 -1.10 9.85 -5.51
CA ALA A 99 0.18 10.28 -4.96
C ALA A 99 1.32 9.33 -5.33
N GLN A 100 1.09 8.01 -5.28
CA GLN A 100 2.09 7.01 -5.67
C GLN A 100 2.44 7.08 -7.15
N THR A 101 1.45 7.33 -8.00
CA THR A 101 1.62 7.48 -9.46
C THR A 101 2.41 8.75 -9.80
N GLN A 102 2.09 9.86 -9.11
CA GLN A 102 2.84 11.11 -9.25
C GLN A 102 4.32 10.91 -8.90
N LEU A 103 4.63 10.26 -7.76
CA LEU A 103 6.01 9.94 -7.39
C LEU A 103 6.70 9.07 -8.45
N SER A 104 6.04 8.02 -8.93
CA SER A 104 6.58 7.17 -10.01
C SER A 104 6.89 7.98 -11.28
N SER A 105 6.00 8.89 -11.70
CA SER A 105 6.24 9.74 -12.87
C SER A 105 7.40 10.72 -12.70
N SER A 106 7.55 11.32 -11.51
CA SER A 106 8.67 12.21 -11.20
C SER A 106 10.00 11.44 -11.19
N LEU A 107 10.01 10.22 -10.64
CA LEU A 107 11.19 9.35 -10.65
C LEU A 107 11.57 8.92 -12.08
N ALA A 108 10.60 8.68 -12.97
CA ALA A 108 10.88 8.39 -14.37
C ALA A 108 11.58 9.57 -15.08
N ARG A 109 11.18 10.81 -14.79
CA ARG A 109 11.87 12.01 -15.29
C ARG A 109 13.28 12.15 -14.73
N LEU A 110 13.45 11.83 -13.43
CA LEU A 110 14.77 11.80 -12.80
C LEU A 110 15.70 10.76 -13.44
N LEU A 111 15.16 9.61 -13.85
CA LEU A 111 15.91 8.59 -14.58
C LEU A 111 16.44 9.14 -15.92
N VAL A 112 15.57 9.80 -16.70
CA VAL A 112 15.99 10.43 -17.96
C VAL A 112 17.07 11.50 -17.73
N VAL A 113 16.96 12.27 -16.65
CA VAL A 113 18.03 13.19 -16.24
C VAL A 113 19.32 12.41 -15.98
N SER A 114 19.29 11.36 -15.16
CA SER A 114 20.46 10.54 -14.86
C SER A 114 21.13 9.97 -16.11
N GLU A 115 20.36 9.60 -17.14
CA GLU A 115 20.90 9.10 -18.42
C GLU A 115 21.68 10.18 -19.20
N ASN A 116 21.31 11.45 -19.06
CA ASN A 116 22.03 12.58 -19.67
C ASN A 116 23.33 12.94 -18.92
N TYR A 117 23.54 12.40 -17.71
CA TYR A 117 24.73 12.64 -16.89
C TYR A 117 25.39 11.31 -16.49
N PRO A 118 26.18 10.68 -17.39
CA PRO A 118 26.69 9.31 -17.21
C PRO A 118 27.85 9.17 -16.20
N ASN A 119 28.19 10.22 -15.43
CA ASN A 119 29.38 10.28 -14.57
C ASN A 119 29.06 10.08 -13.09
#